data_AF-A0A2K8X709-F1
#
_entry.id   AF-A0A2K8X709-F1
#
_cell.length_a   1.000
_cell.length_b   1.000
_cell.length_c   1.000
_cell.angle_alpha   90.00
_cell.angle_beta   90.00
_cell.angle_gamma   90.00
#
_symmetry.space_group_name_H-M   'P 1'
#
loop_
_entity.id
_entity.type
_entity.pdbx_description
1 polymer ?
#
loop_
_entity_poly.entity_id
_entity_poly.type
_entity_poly.pdbx_seq_one_letter_code
_entity_poly.pdbx_strand_id
1 'polypeptide(L)'
;MKKFKLLSIIFIAVLGTVTTSCSSDDDNIPAVTIANEVTYDGNTYTLSKGFLEDYGDNGNGSYDFDVTLVSSGINYDSTNAAFTGSGQVLYLDLNSDNMAALSNGTYNFSTTRTAFSLVNAVVVVDFDATAMTGTGVQATGGSVVLTKDGTEYTILVECTIASGDTISGSYEGTLTTIQ
;
A
#
# COMPACT_ATOMS: atom_id res chain seq x y z
N MET A 1 31.12 61.09 -13.02
CA MET A 1 31.57 60.30 -14.19
C MET A 1 31.02 58.90 -14.07
N LYS A 2 30.22 58.47 -15.05
CA LYS A 2 29.72 57.09 -15.21
C LYS A 2 30.91 56.15 -15.47
N LYS A 3 30.84 54.90 -15.00
CA LYS A 3 30.68 53.73 -15.88
C LYS A 3 29.84 52.65 -15.19
N PHE A 4 28.71 52.37 -15.81
CA PHE A 4 27.76 51.29 -15.55
C PHE A 4 28.19 50.02 -16.29
N LYS A 5 27.52 48.92 -15.91
CA LYS A 5 27.30 47.60 -16.58
C LYS A 5 27.96 46.45 -15.80
N LEU A 6 27.29 45.35 -15.46
CA LEU A 6 26.27 44.58 -16.21
C LEU A 6 25.19 43.92 -15.31
N LEU A 7 23.94 43.98 -15.81
CA LEU A 7 22.83 42.99 -15.88
C LEU A 7 22.28 42.31 -14.61
N SER A 8 21.01 42.56 -14.21
CA SER A 8 19.71 42.07 -14.78
C SER A 8 19.40 40.61 -14.37
N ILE A 9 18.62 40.39 -13.30
CA ILE A 9 17.17 40.04 -13.33
C ILE A 9 16.78 39.24 -14.59
N ILE A 10 16.44 37.96 -14.37
CA ILE A 10 15.32 37.17 -14.92
C ILE A 10 15.72 35.68 -14.77
N PHE A 11 15.07 34.95 -13.86
CA PHE A 11 15.04 33.49 -13.95
C PHE A 11 13.82 33.13 -14.81
N ILE A 12 14.08 32.96 -16.11
CA ILE A 12 13.11 32.50 -17.10
C ILE A 12 12.74 31.06 -16.76
N ALA A 13 11.47 30.86 -16.43
CA ALA A 13 10.79 29.59 -16.55
C ALA A 13 10.37 29.44 -18.01
N VAL A 14 11.10 28.65 -18.82
CA VAL A 14 10.58 28.00 -20.05
C VAL A 14 11.50 26.83 -20.39
N LEU A 15 10.97 25.61 -20.42
CA LEU A 15 10.92 24.80 -21.64
C LEU A 15 9.93 23.65 -21.46
N GLY A 16 8.66 23.97 -21.74
CA GLY A 16 7.76 22.98 -22.30
C GLY A 16 8.22 22.68 -23.72
N THR A 17 8.47 21.41 -24.01
CA THR A 17 8.35 20.88 -25.37
C THR A 17 6.98 20.25 -25.49
N VAL A 18 6.02 21.06 -25.92
CA VAL A 18 4.82 20.56 -26.58
C VAL A 18 5.26 19.86 -27.86
N THR A 19 5.10 18.53 -27.91
CA THR A 19 5.03 17.81 -29.17
C THR A 19 3.59 17.36 -29.34
N THR A 20 2.81 18.19 -30.01
CA THR A 20 1.53 17.78 -30.59
C THR A 20 1.83 16.89 -31.78
N SER A 21 1.75 15.57 -31.59
CA SER A 21 1.50 14.63 -32.69
C SER A 21 0.04 14.23 -32.65
N CYS A 22 -0.62 14.38 -33.79
CA CYS A 22 -2.06 14.30 -33.98
C CYS A 22 -2.65 12.90 -33.75
N SER A 23 -3.83 12.93 -33.11
CA SER A 23 -5.07 12.20 -33.41
C SER A 23 -5.04 10.67 -33.50
N SER A 24 -5.35 10.03 -32.37
CA SER A 24 -6.58 9.28 -32.14
C SER A 24 -6.77 9.19 -30.62
N ASP A 25 -8.00 9.35 -30.14
CA ASP A 25 -8.37 9.21 -28.72
C ASP A 25 -7.78 7.91 -28.16
N ASP A 26 -6.81 8.05 -27.25
CA ASP A 26 -6.42 6.99 -26.34
C ASP A 26 -5.95 7.69 -25.06
N ASP A 27 -6.83 7.68 -24.06
CA ASP A 27 -6.57 8.16 -22.71
C ASP A 27 -5.49 7.28 -22.09
N ASN A 28 -4.23 7.52 -22.46
CA ASN A 28 -3.06 6.93 -21.82
C ASN A 28 -2.90 7.54 -20.43
N ILE A 29 -3.77 7.14 -19.51
CA ILE A 29 -3.47 7.17 -18.08
C ILE A 29 -2.24 6.26 -17.92
N PRO A 30 -1.09 6.75 -17.44
CA PRO A 30 0.04 5.89 -17.20
C PRO A 30 -0.39 4.78 -16.24
N ALA A 31 -0.32 3.53 -16.72
CA ALA A 31 -0.61 2.36 -15.90
C ALA A 31 0.33 2.38 -14.68
N VAL A 32 -0.23 2.25 -13.48
CA VAL A 32 0.56 2.10 -12.26
C VAL A 32 1.30 0.76 -12.37
N THR A 33 2.63 0.80 -12.43
CA THR A 33 3.45 -0.42 -12.43
C THR A 33 3.35 -1.08 -11.06
N ILE A 34 2.86 -2.32 -11.00
CA ILE A 34 2.85 -3.12 -9.77
C ILE A 34 4.18 -3.86 -9.64
N ALA A 35 4.91 -3.59 -8.57
CA ALA A 35 6.25 -4.12 -8.35
C ALA A 35 6.30 -5.22 -7.28
N ASN A 36 5.18 -5.50 -6.58
CA ASN A 36 5.13 -6.47 -5.48
C ASN A 36 6.18 -6.14 -4.41
N GLU A 37 6.10 -4.93 -3.87
CA GLU A 37 7.07 -4.41 -2.92
C GLU A 37 6.43 -3.38 -1.98
N VAL A 38 7.08 -3.16 -0.84
CA VAL A 38 6.80 -2.06 0.07
C VAL A 38 8.08 -1.27 0.31
N THR A 39 7.97 0.05 0.30
CA THR A 39 9.05 0.99 0.58
C THR A 39 8.77 1.72 1.89
N TYR A 40 9.78 1.73 2.76
CA TYR A 40 9.80 2.44 4.03
C TYR A 40 11.22 2.89 4.34
N ASP A 41 11.37 4.12 4.85
CA ASP A 41 12.67 4.72 5.21
C ASP A 41 13.70 4.70 4.04
N GLY A 42 13.21 4.94 2.81
CA GLY A 42 14.02 4.91 1.60
C GLY A 42 14.51 3.51 1.16
N ASN A 43 14.14 2.45 1.89
CA ASN A 43 14.45 1.07 1.55
C ASN A 43 13.23 0.38 0.95
N THR A 44 13.47 -0.49 -0.03
CA THR A 44 12.42 -1.23 -0.74
C THR A 44 12.55 -2.72 -0.46
N TYR A 45 11.41 -3.36 -0.18
CA TYR A 45 11.30 -4.74 0.28
C TYR A 45 10.31 -5.52 -0.57
N THR A 46 10.73 -6.62 -1.17
CA THR A 46 9.86 -7.47 -1.99
C THR A 46 8.80 -8.20 -1.16
N LEU A 47 7.57 -8.19 -1.67
CA LEU A 47 6.42 -8.97 -1.21
C LEU A 47 6.15 -10.07 -2.23
N SER A 48 5.74 -11.24 -1.79
CA SER A 48 5.60 -12.42 -2.67
C SER A 48 4.37 -13.26 -2.41
N LYS A 49 3.76 -13.10 -1.23
CA LYS A 49 2.58 -13.86 -0.81
C LYS A 49 1.63 -12.91 -0.10
N GLY A 50 0.34 -13.13 -0.27
CA GLY A 50 -0.71 -12.43 0.45
C GLY A 50 -1.62 -13.43 1.18
N PHE A 51 -2.04 -13.04 2.37
CA PHE A 51 -2.96 -13.79 3.21
C PHE A 51 -4.14 -12.90 3.59
N LEU A 52 -5.32 -13.51 3.72
CA LEU A 52 -6.57 -12.86 4.08
C LEU A 52 -7.19 -13.59 5.27
N GLU A 53 -7.46 -12.86 6.34
CA GLU A 53 -8.22 -13.33 7.50
C GLU A 53 -9.54 -12.54 7.60
N ASP A 54 -10.63 -13.23 7.90
CA ASP A 54 -11.98 -12.65 8.02
C ASP A 54 -12.37 -12.62 9.50
N TYR A 55 -12.40 -11.42 10.08
CA TYR A 55 -12.79 -11.17 11.47
C TYR A 55 -14.30 -10.92 11.64
N GLY A 56 -15.04 -10.80 10.53
CA GLY A 56 -16.50 -10.76 10.52
C GLY A 56 -17.11 -9.37 10.75
N ASP A 57 -18.34 -9.35 11.26
CA ASP A 57 -19.20 -8.15 11.31
C ASP A 57 -18.85 -7.20 12.47
N ASN A 58 -18.70 -5.91 12.16
CA ASN A 58 -18.51 -4.84 13.15
C ASN A 58 -19.81 -4.34 13.82
N GLY A 59 -20.98 -4.84 13.39
CA GLY A 59 -22.29 -4.46 13.90
C GLY A 59 -22.82 -3.13 13.38
N ASN A 60 -22.19 -2.56 12.35
CA ASN A 60 -22.56 -1.28 11.75
C ASN A 60 -22.66 -1.32 10.21
N GLY A 61 -22.75 -2.51 9.64
CA GLY A 61 -22.78 -2.72 8.18
C GLY A 61 -21.40 -2.65 7.53
N SER A 62 -20.33 -2.78 8.31
CA SER A 62 -18.97 -3.00 7.81
C SER A 62 -18.40 -4.29 8.36
N TYR A 63 -17.44 -4.86 7.64
CA TYR A 63 -16.90 -6.20 7.89
C TYR A 63 -15.37 -6.18 7.89
N ASP A 64 -14.78 -6.80 8.90
CA ASP A 64 -13.37 -6.71 9.24
C ASP A 64 -12.54 -7.77 8.51
N PHE A 65 -11.56 -7.33 7.74
CA PHE A 65 -10.67 -8.17 6.95
C PHE A 65 -9.22 -7.74 7.15
N ASP A 66 -8.41 -8.69 7.57
CA ASP A 66 -6.98 -8.50 7.75
C ASP A 66 -6.22 -9.03 6.55
N VAL A 67 -5.43 -8.17 5.92
CA VAL A 67 -4.54 -8.53 4.81
C VAL A 67 -3.11 -8.51 5.30
N THR A 68 -2.42 -9.64 5.17
CA THR A 68 -1.00 -9.77 5.49
C THR A 68 -0.22 -10.11 4.23
N LEU A 69 0.58 -9.17 3.74
CA LEU A 69 1.46 -9.33 2.60
C LEU A 69 2.88 -9.56 3.09
N VAL A 70 3.56 -10.58 2.57
CA VAL A 70 4.87 -10.99 3.09
C VAL A 70 5.88 -11.33 2.02
N SER A 71 7.15 -11.16 2.36
CA SER A 71 8.29 -11.67 1.58
C SER A 71 8.34 -13.21 1.56
N SER A 72 9.17 -13.77 0.69
CA SER A 72 9.18 -15.22 0.41
C SER A 72 9.60 -16.11 1.58
N GLY A 73 10.33 -15.53 2.55
CA GLY A 73 10.81 -16.23 3.75
C GLY A 73 9.74 -16.50 4.81
N ILE A 74 8.59 -15.82 4.76
CA ILE A 74 7.47 -16.04 5.67
C ILE A 74 6.48 -17.02 5.05
N ASN A 75 5.98 -17.97 5.84
CA ASN A 75 4.96 -18.95 5.45
C ASN A 75 3.87 -19.05 6.52
N TYR A 76 2.69 -19.52 6.14
CA TYR A 76 1.62 -19.84 7.09
C TYR A 76 1.48 -21.36 7.21
N ASP A 77 1.60 -21.88 8.44
CA ASP A 77 1.32 -23.26 8.79
C ASP A 77 -0.16 -23.38 9.20
N SER A 78 -0.99 -23.86 8.29
CA SER A 78 -2.41 -24.05 8.51
C SER A 78 -2.74 -25.15 9.53
N THR A 79 -1.79 -26.03 9.87
CA THR A 79 -2.01 -27.05 10.91
C THR A 79 -2.00 -26.43 12.29
N ASN A 80 -1.12 -25.44 12.49
CA ASN A 80 -0.90 -24.78 13.77
C ASN A 80 -1.49 -23.35 13.81
N ALA A 81 -2.13 -22.90 12.73
CA ALA A 81 -2.65 -21.55 12.55
C ALA A 81 -1.61 -20.46 12.90
N ALA A 82 -0.39 -20.61 12.37
CA ALA A 82 0.74 -19.76 12.75
C ALA A 82 1.64 -19.41 11.57
N PHE A 83 2.14 -18.17 11.57
CA PHE A 83 3.23 -17.80 10.67
C PHE A 83 4.56 -18.41 11.12
N THR A 84 5.42 -18.72 10.16
CA THR A 84 6.74 -19.31 10.36
C THR A 84 7.77 -18.65 9.43
N GLY A 85 9.05 -18.77 9.77
CA GLY A 85 10.16 -18.20 9.02
C GLY A 85 10.45 -16.75 9.38
N SER A 86 11.24 -16.09 8.53
CA SER A 86 11.66 -14.70 8.75
C SER A 86 11.61 -13.90 7.44
N GLY A 87 11.34 -12.60 7.53
CA GLY A 87 11.26 -11.73 6.37
C GLY A 87 10.52 -10.42 6.64
N GLN A 88 9.93 -9.86 5.60
CA GLN A 88 9.28 -8.56 5.60
C GLN A 88 7.75 -8.74 5.58
N VAL A 89 7.03 -7.90 6.32
CA VAL A 89 5.56 -7.94 6.44
C VAL A 89 4.97 -6.56 6.19
N LEU A 90 3.91 -6.50 5.40
CA LEU A 90 2.97 -5.37 5.33
C LEU A 90 1.59 -5.89 5.74
N TYR A 91 1.10 -5.39 6.87
CA TYR A 91 -0.21 -5.73 7.43
C TYR A 91 -1.18 -4.57 7.23
N LEU A 92 -2.42 -4.87 6.85
CA LEU A 92 -3.51 -3.93 6.61
C LEU A 92 -4.79 -4.44 7.26
N ASP A 93 -5.41 -3.63 8.10
CA ASP A 93 -6.71 -3.87 8.74
C ASP A 93 -7.76 -3.06 7.99
N LEU A 94 -8.56 -3.75 7.18
CA LEU A 94 -9.47 -3.17 6.20
C LEU A 94 -10.91 -3.53 6.53
N ASN A 95 -11.81 -2.55 6.44
CA ASN A 95 -13.21 -2.75 6.74
C ASN A 95 -14.05 -2.59 5.48
N SER A 96 -14.64 -3.68 4.99
CA SER A 96 -15.41 -3.71 3.75
C SER A 96 -16.89 -3.43 3.97
N ASP A 97 -17.60 -3.08 2.90
CA ASP A 97 -19.08 -2.97 2.87
C ASP A 97 -19.77 -4.31 2.56
N ASN A 98 -18.99 -5.38 2.40
CA ASN A 98 -19.47 -6.70 2.00
C ASN A 98 -18.98 -7.78 2.97
N MET A 99 -19.94 -8.55 3.49
CA MET A 99 -19.68 -9.62 4.47
C MET A 99 -18.82 -10.76 3.95
N ALA A 100 -18.81 -11.01 2.63
CA ALA A 100 -18.18 -12.19 2.06
C ALA A 100 -16.81 -11.91 1.42
N ALA A 101 -16.43 -10.65 1.25
CA ALA A 101 -15.20 -10.28 0.55
C ALA A 101 -14.82 -8.82 0.75
N LEU A 102 -13.53 -8.51 0.58
CA LEU A 102 -13.04 -7.17 0.29
C LEU A 102 -13.60 -6.65 -1.04
N SER A 103 -14.46 -5.64 -0.97
CA SER A 103 -14.95 -4.87 -2.11
C SER A 103 -13.86 -3.97 -2.72
N ASN A 104 -13.95 -3.76 -4.02
CA ASN A 104 -13.11 -2.81 -4.75
C ASN A 104 -13.37 -1.38 -4.24
N GLY A 105 -12.31 -0.62 -3.99
CA GLY A 105 -12.45 0.77 -3.54
C GLY A 105 -11.19 1.33 -2.90
N THR A 106 -11.31 2.54 -2.38
CA THR A 106 -10.27 3.23 -1.62
C THR A 106 -10.60 3.18 -0.13
N TYR A 107 -9.79 2.46 0.63
CA TYR A 107 -9.86 2.35 2.07
C TYR A 107 -9.03 3.47 2.70
N ASN A 108 -9.66 4.38 3.43
CA ASN A 108 -8.99 5.55 4.00
C ASN A 108 -8.69 5.33 5.49
N PHE A 109 -7.54 5.82 5.94
CA PHE A 109 -7.15 5.72 7.34
C PHE A 109 -8.20 6.35 8.25
N SER A 110 -8.67 5.60 9.25
CA SER A 110 -9.71 6.02 10.18
C SER A 110 -9.53 5.30 11.51
N THR A 111 -9.80 6.00 12.61
CA THR A 111 -9.87 5.38 13.95
C THR A 111 -11.21 4.69 14.22
N THR A 112 -12.14 4.74 13.26
CA THR A 112 -13.46 4.11 13.34
C THR A 112 -13.59 3.08 12.22
N ARG A 113 -14.01 1.87 12.59
CA ARG A 113 -14.37 0.78 11.67
C ARG A 113 -15.67 1.13 10.95
N THR A 114 -15.59 1.52 9.69
CA THR A 114 -16.74 1.71 8.80
C THR A 114 -16.41 1.14 7.43
N ALA A 115 -17.39 0.97 6.55
CA ALA A 115 -17.12 0.58 5.17
C ALA A 115 -16.06 1.48 4.53
N PHE A 116 -15.08 0.87 3.88
CA PHE A 116 -13.91 1.51 3.28
C PHE A 116 -13.01 2.27 4.27
N SER A 117 -12.88 1.78 5.51
CA SER A 117 -11.84 2.25 6.43
C SER A 117 -10.63 1.33 6.47
N LEU A 118 -9.45 1.94 6.49
CA LEU A 118 -8.18 1.34 6.91
C LEU A 118 -7.98 1.71 8.39
N VAL A 119 -8.05 0.75 9.31
CA VAL A 119 -7.91 1.05 10.75
C VAL A 119 -6.48 0.92 11.23
N ASN A 120 -5.71 0.06 10.58
CA ASN A 120 -4.32 -0.13 10.89
C ASN A 120 -3.52 -0.49 9.62
N ALA A 121 -2.32 0.07 9.50
CA ALA A 121 -1.34 -0.37 8.52
C ALA A 121 0.04 -0.41 9.20
N VAL A 122 0.73 -1.53 9.07
CA VAL A 122 2.03 -1.74 9.72
C VAL A 122 3.00 -2.37 8.73
N VAL A 123 4.19 -1.80 8.60
CA VAL A 123 5.33 -2.48 7.98
C VAL A 123 6.22 -3.02 9.09
N VAL A 124 6.57 -4.30 9.02
CA VAL A 124 7.54 -4.93 9.92
C VAL A 124 8.72 -5.41 9.10
N VAL A 125 9.89 -4.84 9.41
CA VAL A 125 11.17 -5.21 8.78
C VAL A 125 11.89 -6.25 9.63
N ASP A 126 12.49 -7.23 8.95
CA ASP A 126 13.22 -8.35 9.56
C ASP A 126 12.42 -9.07 10.65
N PHE A 127 11.14 -9.30 10.35
CA PHE A 127 10.24 -10.06 11.19
C PHE A 127 10.73 -11.51 11.31
N ASP A 128 10.80 -12.02 12.53
CA ASP A 128 10.99 -13.43 12.85
C ASP A 128 9.71 -13.95 13.50
N ALA A 129 9.00 -14.83 12.81
CA ALA A 129 7.70 -15.33 13.25
C ALA A 129 7.79 -16.28 14.46
N THR A 130 8.97 -16.89 14.71
CA THR A 130 9.17 -17.78 15.87
C THR A 130 9.44 -16.98 17.13
N ALA A 131 10.30 -15.97 17.02
CA ALA A 131 10.65 -15.08 18.13
C ALA A 131 9.63 -13.96 18.35
N MET A 132 8.76 -13.71 17.37
CA MET A 132 7.82 -12.57 17.33
C MET A 132 8.55 -11.22 17.47
N THR A 133 9.68 -11.10 16.79
CA THR A 133 10.54 -9.90 16.81
C THR A 133 10.66 -9.28 15.44
N GLY A 134 10.96 -7.99 15.37
CA GLY A 134 11.19 -7.25 14.14
C GLY A 134 11.13 -5.75 14.42
N THR A 135 11.37 -4.93 13.40
CA THR A 135 11.21 -3.47 13.50
C THR A 135 9.91 -3.06 12.83
N GLY A 136 8.89 -2.80 13.64
CA GLY A 136 7.56 -2.39 13.18
C GLY A 136 7.40 -0.87 13.15
N VAL A 137 6.80 -0.36 12.07
CA VAL A 137 6.33 1.03 11.96
C VAL A 137 4.86 1.05 11.59
N GLN A 138 4.09 1.87 12.30
CA GLN A 138 2.65 1.99 12.12
C GLN A 138 2.30 3.28 11.38
N ALA A 139 1.36 3.19 10.44
CA ALA A 139 0.77 4.34 9.78
C ALA A 139 -0.12 5.15 10.74
N THR A 140 -0.13 6.46 10.55
CA THR A 140 -0.99 7.42 11.25
C THR A 140 -2.01 8.08 10.30
N GLY A 141 -1.96 7.75 9.01
CA GLY A 141 -2.78 8.34 7.97
C GLY A 141 -2.55 7.69 6.61
N GLY A 142 -3.37 8.08 5.62
CA GLY A 142 -3.25 7.65 4.22
C GLY A 142 -4.36 6.72 3.77
N SER A 143 -4.09 5.90 2.76
CA SER A 143 -5.10 5.05 2.13
C SER A 143 -4.52 3.83 1.44
N VAL A 144 -5.40 2.86 1.18
CA VAL A 144 -5.17 1.71 0.32
C VAL A 144 -6.19 1.73 -0.81
N VAL A 145 -5.74 1.63 -2.06
CA VAL A 145 -6.62 1.34 -3.20
C VAL A 145 -6.58 -0.15 -3.46
N LEU A 146 -7.74 -0.79 -3.43
CA LEU A 146 -7.90 -2.22 -3.69
C LEU A 146 -8.80 -2.42 -4.89
N THR A 147 -8.33 -3.21 -5.86
CA THR A 147 -9.15 -3.74 -6.94
C THR A 147 -8.97 -5.25 -7.00
N LYS A 148 -10.06 -5.95 -7.27
CA LYS A 148 -10.11 -7.39 -7.46
C LYS A 148 -10.71 -7.69 -8.82
N ASP A 149 -10.01 -8.52 -9.59
CA ASP A 149 -10.49 -9.12 -10.83
C ASP A 149 -10.39 -10.65 -10.71
N GLY A 150 -11.53 -11.33 -10.72
CA GLY A 150 -11.61 -12.75 -10.39
C GLY A 150 -11.05 -13.07 -9.00
N THR A 151 -9.92 -13.77 -8.94
CA THR A 151 -9.21 -14.14 -7.70
C THR A 151 -7.99 -13.28 -7.41
N GLU A 152 -7.59 -12.43 -8.36
CA GLU A 152 -6.40 -11.62 -8.28
C GLU A 152 -6.74 -10.25 -7.68
N TYR A 153 -5.90 -9.82 -6.74
CA TYR A 153 -6.01 -8.54 -6.07
C TYR A 153 -4.87 -7.65 -6.53
N THR A 154 -5.18 -6.40 -6.87
CA THR A 154 -4.22 -5.30 -6.95
C THR A 154 -4.43 -4.40 -5.75
N ILE A 155 -3.38 -4.17 -4.98
CA ILE A 155 -3.39 -3.38 -3.74
C ILE A 155 -2.31 -2.32 -3.88
N LEU A 156 -2.69 -1.05 -3.76
CA LEU A 156 -1.79 0.10 -3.74
C LEU A 156 -1.88 0.75 -2.38
N VAL A 157 -0.75 0.93 -1.70
CA VAL A 157 -0.67 1.46 -0.35
C VAL A 157 0.09 2.77 -0.40
N GLU A 158 -0.52 3.83 0.13
CA GLU A 158 0.12 5.13 0.31
C GLU A 158 -0.28 5.66 1.69
N CYS A 159 0.59 5.44 2.67
CA CYS A 159 0.37 5.77 4.07
C CYS A 159 1.43 6.73 4.60
N THR A 160 1.09 7.51 5.62
CA THR A 160 2.03 8.38 6.35
C THR A 160 2.25 7.85 7.75
N ILE A 161 3.45 8.06 8.29
CA ILE A 161 3.81 7.69 9.66
C ILE A 161 4.01 8.93 10.53
N ALA A 162 4.21 8.74 11.83
CA ALA A 162 4.31 9.84 12.80
C ALA A 162 5.44 10.85 12.51
N SER A 163 6.55 10.44 11.87
CA SER A 163 7.64 11.34 11.45
C SER A 163 7.27 12.22 10.26
N GLY A 164 6.18 11.91 9.54
CA GLY A 164 5.80 12.54 8.27
C GLY A 164 6.31 11.80 7.03
N ASP A 165 7.15 10.77 7.19
CA ASP A 165 7.59 9.92 6.08
C ASP A 165 6.45 9.02 5.58
N THR A 166 6.67 8.35 4.45
CA THR A 166 5.66 7.50 3.82
C THR A 166 6.00 6.02 3.89
N ILE A 167 4.93 5.22 3.94
CA ILE A 167 4.92 3.81 3.54
C ILE A 167 4.22 3.77 2.18
N SER A 168 4.94 3.37 1.15
CA SER A 168 4.39 3.24 -0.21
C SER A 168 4.58 1.81 -0.69
N GLY A 169 3.55 1.17 -1.22
CA GLY A 169 3.62 -0.22 -1.62
C GLY A 169 2.65 -0.60 -2.72
N SER A 170 2.96 -1.67 -3.43
CA SER A 170 2.08 -2.27 -4.43
C SER A 170 2.14 -3.78 -4.36
N TYR A 171 1.00 -4.44 -4.55
CA TYR A 171 0.90 -5.89 -4.63
C TYR A 171 -0.14 -6.31 -5.67
N GLU A 172 0.20 -7.29 -6.48
CA GLU A 172 -0.65 -7.98 -7.44
C GLU A 172 -0.50 -9.49 -7.24
N GLY A 173 -1.61 -10.14 -6.93
CA GLY A 173 -1.67 -11.58 -6.74
C GLY A 173 -2.89 -12.04 -5.96
N THR A 174 -2.99 -13.35 -5.73
CA THR A 174 -4.06 -13.94 -4.94
C THR A 174 -3.80 -13.81 -3.44
N LEU A 175 -4.85 -13.64 -2.64
CA LEU A 175 -4.78 -13.75 -1.18
C LEU A 175 -5.21 -15.14 -0.73
N THR A 176 -4.36 -15.84 0.00
CA THR A 176 -4.70 -17.14 0.60
C THR A 176 -5.52 -16.93 1.86
N THR A 177 -6.74 -17.43 1.90
CA THR A 177 -7.58 -17.37 3.12
C THR A 177 -6.96 -18.21 4.23
N ILE A 178 -6.85 -17.61 5.41
CA ILE A 178 -6.35 -18.23 6.64
C ILE A 178 -7.39 -18.09 7.77
N GLN A 179 -7.20 -18.87 8.83
CA GLN A 179 -8.00 -18.82 10.06
C GLN A 179 -7.23 -18.15 11.19
#